data_AF-A0A3D0YN75-F1
#
_entry.id   AF-A0A3D0YN75-F1
#
_cell.length_a   1.000
_cell.length_b   1.000
_cell.length_c   1.000
_cell.angle_alpha   90.00
_cell.angle_beta   90.00
_cell.angle_gamma   90.00
#
_symmetry.space_group_name_H-M   'P 1'
#
loop_
_entity.id
_entity.type
_entity.pdbx_description
1 polymer ?
#
loop_
_entity_poly.entity_id
_entity_poly.type
_entity_poly.pdbx_seq_one_letter_code
_entity_poly.pdbx_strand_id
1 'polypeptide(L)'
;MKKGEVEVRLLAERIPKNLGKILLATKEARSDPFDLPMNNLSKPQKPPARLFSIWSVDRNASIATVKLPEDGKSFIILLLPDSKPGYKPVIIPFRDPNFRAGSTPHAWLLLGGWECRPRRVSFFLLGP
;
A
#
# COMPACT_ATOMS: atom_id res chain seq x y z
N MET A 1 14.27 -13.55 15.11
CA MET A 1 14.09 -12.15 14.67
C MET A 1 12.67 -11.73 15.00
N LYS A 2 12.49 -10.74 15.90
CA LYS A 2 11.15 -10.29 16.31
C LYS A 2 10.45 -9.66 15.09
N LYS A 3 9.48 -10.38 14.51
CA LYS A 3 8.46 -9.83 13.61
C LYS A 3 7.82 -8.66 14.36
N GLY A 4 8.34 -7.45 14.13
CA GLY A 4 7.73 -6.25 14.67
C GLY A 4 6.27 -6.26 14.25
N GLU A 5 5.37 -6.12 15.22
CA GLU A 5 3.93 -6.07 15.00
C GLU A 5 3.61 -4.81 14.19
N VAL A 6 3.79 -4.92 12.87
CA VAL A 6 3.41 -3.89 11.93
C VAL A 6 1.93 -4.08 11.66
N GLU A 7 1.15 -3.03 11.86
CA GLU A 7 -0.26 -3.01 11.55
C GLU A 7 -0.50 -2.15 10.32
N VAL A 8 -1.29 -2.66 9.39
CA VAL A 8 -1.72 -1.90 8.22
C VAL A 8 -3.23 -1.80 8.19
N ARG A 9 -3.72 -0.60 7.88
CA ARG A 9 -5.13 -0.35 7.59
C ARG A 9 -5.25 0.07 6.15
N LEU A 10 -6.17 -0.53 5.41
CA LEU A 10 -6.37 -0.23 4.00
C LEU A 10 -7.62 0.63 3.84
N LEU A 11 -7.56 1.55 2.89
CA LEU A 11 -8.69 2.38 2.48
C LEU A 11 -8.58 2.63 0.98
N ALA A 12 -9.66 2.40 0.25
CA ALA A 12 -9.72 2.79 -1.16
C ALA A 12 -10.40 4.14 -1.29
N GLU A 13 -9.87 5.00 -2.17
CA GLU A 13 -10.62 6.17 -2.63
C GLU A 13 -11.79 5.74 -3.51
N ARG A 14 -11.55 4.76 -4.40
CA ARG A 14 -12.54 4.26 -5.35
C ARG A 14 -12.37 2.78 -5.62
N ILE A 15 -13.46 2.03 -5.63
CA ILE A 15 -13.48 0.59 -5.92
C ILE A 15 -14.25 0.36 -7.22
N PRO A 16 -13.62 -0.18 -8.29
CA PRO A 16 -14.33 -0.58 -9.48
C PRO A 16 -15.22 -1.78 -9.13
N LYS A 17 -16.39 -1.86 -9.76
CA LYS A 17 -17.36 -2.94 -9.51
C LYS A 17 -16.78 -4.35 -9.63
N ASN A 18 -15.70 -4.53 -10.42
CA ASN A 18 -15.05 -5.81 -10.69
C ASN A 18 -13.73 -6.00 -9.91
N LEU A 19 -13.57 -5.43 -8.71
CA LEU A 19 -12.40 -5.69 -7.86
C LEU A 19 -12.57 -6.97 -7.04
N GLY A 20 -13.79 -7.20 -6.54
CA GLY A 20 -14.10 -8.25 -5.58
C GLY A 20 -13.28 -8.12 -4.28
N LYS A 21 -13.01 -9.27 -3.65
CA LYS A 21 -12.18 -9.35 -2.44
C LYS A 21 -10.70 -9.20 -2.80
N ILE A 22 -9.94 -8.64 -1.87
CA ILE A 22 -8.49 -8.52 -1.98
C ILE A 22 -7.79 -9.37 -0.94
N LEU A 23 -6.55 -9.75 -1.22
CA LEU A 23 -5.67 -10.43 -0.27
C LEU A 23 -4.27 -9.82 -0.33
N LEU A 24 -3.56 -9.89 0.80
CA LEU A 24 -2.17 -9.48 0.89
C LEU A 24 -1.31 -10.71 0.62
N ALA A 25 -0.50 -10.68 -0.42
CA ALA A 25 0.37 -11.79 -0.78
C ALA A 25 1.82 -11.34 -0.90
N THR A 26 2.70 -12.22 -0.43
CA THR A 26 4.13 -12.20 -0.69
C THR A 26 4.49 -13.45 -1.48
N LYS A 27 5.78 -13.64 -1.79
CA LYS A 27 6.25 -14.87 -2.43
C LYS A 27 6.02 -16.11 -1.56
N GLU A 28 5.97 -15.95 -0.24
CA GLU A 28 6.00 -17.07 0.72
C GLU A 28 4.74 -17.17 1.57
N ALA A 29 4.02 -16.06 1.79
CA ALA A 29 2.84 -16.02 2.65
C ALA A 29 1.71 -15.17 2.04
N ARG A 30 0.47 -15.62 2.24
CA ARG A 30 -0.76 -14.92 1.84
C ARG A 30 -1.67 -14.74 3.05
N SER A 31 -2.34 -13.60 3.13
CA SER A 31 -3.39 -13.31 4.11
C SER A 31 -4.75 -13.77 3.60
N ASP A 32 -5.70 -13.90 4.52
CA ASP A 32 -7.10 -14.16 4.18
C ASP A 32 -7.69 -13.07 3.29
N PRO A 33 -8.59 -13.44 2.36
CA PRO A 33 -9.26 -12.49 1.50
C PRO A 33 -10.27 -11.65 2.30
N PHE A 34 -10.18 -10.33 2.18
CA PHE A 34 -11.08 -9.38 2.82
C PHE A 34 -11.60 -8.33 1.84
N ASP A 35 -12.69 -7.69 2.22
CA ASP A 35 -13.30 -6.63 1.43
C ASP A 35 -12.59 -5.30 1.69
N LEU A 36 -12.33 -4.54 0.63
CA LEU A 36 -11.64 -3.27 0.71
C LEU A 36 -12.68 -2.18 1.04
N PRO A 37 -12.60 -1.50 2.19
CA PRO A 37 -13.57 -0.46 2.51
C PRO A 37 -13.25 0.86 1.80
N MET A 38 -14.31 1.62 1.47
CA MET A 38 -14.23 2.93 0.80
C MET A 38 -14.55 4.12 1.72
N ASN A 39 -15.41 3.91 2.73
CA ASN A 39 -15.86 4.98 3.64
C ASN A 39 -15.07 5.03 4.95
N ASN A 40 -14.52 3.89 5.39
CA ASN A 40 -13.84 3.76 6.69
C ASN A 40 -12.56 2.95 6.53
N LEU A 41 -11.61 3.16 7.43
CA LEU A 41 -10.40 2.34 7.49
C LEU A 41 -10.77 0.87 7.73
N SER A 42 -10.08 -0.06 7.06
CA SER A 42 -10.21 -1.49 7.35
C SER A 42 -9.82 -1.80 8.79
N LYS A 43 -10.24 -2.98 9.26
CA LYS A 43 -9.67 -3.56 10.48
C LYS A 43 -8.14 -3.62 10.35
N PRO A 44 -7.39 -3.49 11.45
CA PRO A 44 -5.94 -3.66 11.43
C PRO A 44 -5.59 -5.04 10.89
N GLN A 45 -4.86 -5.07 9.77
CA GLN A 45 -4.34 -6.30 9.17
C GLN A 45 -2.87 -6.41 9.51
N LYS A 46 -2.43 -7.62 9.85
CA LYS A 46 -1.00 -7.94 10.01
C LYS A 46 -0.47 -8.34 8.63
N PRO A 47 0.38 -7.52 7.99
CA PRO A 47 0.91 -7.87 6.69
C PRO A 47 1.94 -9.01 6.85
N PRO A 48 2.02 -9.92 5.87
CA PRO A 48 2.97 -11.04 5.91
C PRO A 48 4.44 -10.57 5.91
N ALA A 49 4.74 -9.44 5.25
CA ALA A 49 6.04 -8.80 5.22
C ALA A 49 5.91 -7.28 5.07
N ARG A 50 7.02 -6.52 5.18
CA ARG A 50 7.02 -5.07 4.89
C ARG A 50 6.87 -4.75 3.41
N LEU A 51 7.31 -5.67 2.54
CA LEU A 51 7.11 -5.59 1.10
C LEU A 51 6.10 -6.67 0.71
N PHE A 52 4.93 -6.27 0.21
CA PHE A 52 3.90 -7.21 -0.21
C PHE A 52 3.10 -6.65 -1.38
N SER A 53 2.43 -7.55 -2.09
CA SER A 53 1.53 -7.21 -3.17
C SER A 53 0.09 -7.43 -2.75
N ILE A 54 -0.78 -6.52 -3.17
CA ILE A 54 -2.23 -6.66 -3.03
C ILE A 54 -2.72 -7.36 -4.28
N TRP A 55 -3.46 -8.44 -4.08
CA TRP A 55 -4.05 -9.26 -5.13
C TRP A 55 -5.56 -9.16 -5.05
N SER A 56 -6.20 -9.08 -6.21
CA SER A 56 -7.64 -9.27 -6.33
C SER A 56 -7.92 -10.75 -6.51
N VAL A 57 -8.85 -11.29 -5.72
CA VAL A 57 -9.32 -12.68 -5.85
C VAL A 57 -10.08 -12.85 -7.15
N ASP A 58 -10.93 -11.88 -7.48
CA ASP A 58 -11.83 -11.92 -8.64
C ASP A 58 -11.06 -11.83 -9.96
N ARG A 59 -10.06 -10.95 -10.02
CA ARG A 59 -9.18 -10.79 -11.20
C ARG A 59 -8.00 -11.75 -11.22
N ASN A 60 -7.75 -12.46 -10.13
CA ASN A 60 -6.57 -13.28 -9.89
C ASN A 60 -5.25 -12.59 -10.31
N ALA A 61 -5.16 -11.28 -10.06
CA ALA A 61 -4.05 -10.43 -10.49
C ALA A 61 -3.60 -9.50 -9.39
N SER A 62 -2.31 -9.17 -9.36
CA SER A 62 -1.79 -8.15 -8.48
C SER A 62 -2.22 -6.76 -8.96
N ILE A 63 -2.89 -6.02 -8.08
CA ILE A 63 -3.42 -4.69 -8.38
C ILE A 63 -2.51 -3.57 -7.89
N ALA A 64 -1.66 -3.83 -6.89
CA ALA A 64 -0.72 -2.88 -6.32
C ALA A 64 0.40 -3.60 -5.57
N THR A 65 1.59 -2.99 -5.51
CA THR A 65 2.70 -3.44 -4.66
C THR A 65 3.00 -2.38 -3.61
N VAL A 66 2.96 -2.78 -2.34
CA VAL A 66 3.16 -1.92 -1.19
C VAL A 66 4.53 -2.20 -0.59
N LYS A 67 5.30 -1.13 -0.38
CA LYS A 67 6.53 -1.16 0.40
C LYS A 67 6.36 -0.27 1.61
N LEU A 68 6.24 -0.88 2.78
CA LEU A 68 6.21 -0.15 4.04
C LEU A 68 7.61 0.37 4.38
N PRO A 69 7.72 1.59 4.93
CA PRO A 69 8.98 2.10 5.45
C PRO A 69 9.45 1.26 6.65
N GLU A 70 10.75 1.31 6.94
CA GLU A 70 11.33 0.59 8.09
C GLU A 70 10.96 1.25 9.43
N ASP A 71 10.83 2.57 9.42
CA ASP A 71 10.41 3.38 10.55
C ASP A 71 8.88 3.39 10.67
N GLY A 72 8.38 3.10 11.88
CA GLY A 72 6.96 3.02 12.18
C GLY A 72 6.42 1.59 12.37
N LYS A 73 5.33 1.51 13.15
CA LYS A 73 4.64 0.26 13.51
C LYS A 73 3.21 0.19 12.99
N SER A 74 2.61 1.32 12.62
CA SER A 74 1.22 1.38 12.19
C SER A 74 1.11 2.29 10.97
N PHE A 75 0.54 1.77 9.89
CA PHE A 75 0.44 2.46 8.61
C PHE A 75 -0.97 2.39 8.03
N ILE A 76 -1.31 3.40 7.26
CA ILE A 76 -2.52 3.49 6.48
C ILE A 76 -2.11 3.42 5.02
N ILE A 77 -2.68 2.46 4.29
CA ILE A 77 -2.44 2.26 2.87
C ILE A 77 -3.69 2.77 2.15
N LEU A 78 -3.54 3.94 1.54
CA LEU A 78 -4.57 4.49 0.68
C LEU A 78 -4.36 3.95 -0.74
N LEU A 79 -5.40 3.36 -1.31
CA LEU A 79 -5.40 2.84 -2.67
C LEU A 79 -6.11 3.84 -3.57
N LEU A 80 -5.31 4.57 -4.34
CA LEU A 80 -5.80 5.53 -5.31
C LEU A 80 -5.97 4.85 -6.67
N PRO A 81 -7.10 5.06 -7.37
CA PRO A 81 -7.25 4.58 -8.73
C PRO A 81 -6.20 5.26 -9.63
N ASP A 82 -5.47 4.47 -10.42
CA ASP A 82 -4.52 4.98 -11.42
C ASP A 82 -5.14 4.91 -12.82
N SER A 83 -4.59 5.64 -13.79
CA SER A 83 -5.05 5.56 -15.19
C SER A 83 -4.74 4.21 -15.84
N LYS A 84 -3.81 3.43 -15.28
CA LYS A 84 -3.53 2.04 -15.67
C LYS A 84 -4.43 1.05 -14.92
N PRO A 85 -4.64 -0.17 -15.42
CA PRO A 85 -5.33 -1.21 -14.67
C PRO A 85 -4.56 -1.52 -13.38
N GLY A 86 -4.99 -0.94 -12.27
CA GLY A 86 -4.34 -1.09 -10.97
C GLY A 86 -4.64 0.06 -10.01
N TYR A 87 -3.90 0.05 -8.91
CA TYR A 87 -3.96 1.05 -7.86
C TYR A 87 -2.58 1.59 -7.56
N LYS A 88 -2.53 2.88 -7.24
CA LYS A 88 -1.35 3.51 -6.66
C LYS A 88 -1.47 3.47 -5.13
N PRO A 89 -0.63 2.66 -4.45
CA PRO A 89 -0.62 2.64 -3.00
C PRO A 89 0.13 3.86 -2.44
N VAL A 90 -0.48 4.47 -1.43
CA VAL A 90 -0.04 5.67 -0.71
C VAL A 90 0.13 5.24 0.75
N ILE A 91 1.36 5.25 1.26
CA ILE A 91 1.69 4.68 2.58
C ILE A 91 1.85 5.82 3.59
N ILE A 92 0.87 5.99 4.46
CA ILE A 92 0.81 7.08 5.42
C ILE A 92 1.06 6.51 6.83
N PRO A 93 1.96 7.09 7.63
CA PRO A 93 2.12 6.69 9.02
C PRO A 93 0.84 7.01 9.81
N PHE A 94 0.37 6.08 10.65
CA PHE A 94 -0.89 6.25 11.39
C PHE A 94 -0.86 7.45 12.36
N ARG A 95 0.33 7.84 12.82
CA ARG A 95 0.54 9.01 13.70
C ARG A 95 0.79 10.31 12.94
N ASP A 96 0.60 10.33 11.61
CA ASP A 96 0.80 11.56 10.85
C ASP A 96 -0.30 12.60 11.20
N PRO A 97 0.06 13.77 11.77
CA PRO A 97 -0.92 14.77 12.18
C PRO A 97 -1.67 15.39 10.99
N ASN A 98 -1.19 15.20 9.75
CA ASN A 98 -1.82 15.72 8.54
C ASN A 98 -2.85 14.75 7.94
N PHE A 99 -2.94 13.51 8.42
CA PHE A 99 -3.92 12.54 7.93
C PHE A 99 -5.25 12.66 8.70
N ARG A 100 -6.24 13.35 8.09
CA ARG A 100 -7.61 13.41 8.60
C ARG A 100 -8.52 12.53 7.74
N ALA A 101 -8.95 11.39 8.28
CA ALA A 101 -9.94 10.54 7.63
C ALA A 101 -11.23 11.35 7.36
N GLY A 102 -11.52 11.61 6.08
CA GLY A 102 -12.64 12.45 5.65
C GLY A 102 -12.26 13.71 4.87
N SER A 103 -10.96 14.06 4.78
CA SER A 103 -10.50 15.06 3.81
C SER A 103 -10.26 14.39 2.45
N THR A 104 -10.80 14.98 1.39
CA THR A 104 -10.61 14.52 0.02
C THR A 104 -9.10 14.44 -0.29
N PRO A 105 -8.58 13.27 -0.71
CA PRO A 105 -7.15 13.08 -1.00
C PRO A 105 -6.63 13.95 -2.16
N HIS A 106 -7.53 14.61 -2.89
CA HIS A 106 -7.22 15.45 -4.05
C HIS A 106 -6.27 16.63 -3.72
N ALA A 107 -6.34 17.19 -2.51
CA ALA A 107 -5.44 18.28 -2.09
C ALA A 107 -4.05 17.79 -1.63
N TRP A 108 -3.95 16.52 -1.22
CA TRP A 108 -2.72 15.95 -0.65
C TRP A 108 -1.74 15.47 -1.74
N LEU A 109 -2.24 15.11 -2.93
CA LEU A 109 -1.42 14.71 -4.08
C LEU A 109 -0.69 15.86 -4.77
N LEU A 110 -1.22 17.09 -4.67
CA LEU A 110 -0.67 18.25 -5.39
C LEU A 110 0.44 18.98 -4.63
N LEU A 111 0.67 18.68 -3.34
CA LEU A 111 1.61 19.39 -2.47
C LEU A 111 2.93 18.64 -2.18
N GLY A 112 3.28 17.61 -2.96
CA GLY A 112 4.68 17.16 -3.01
C GLY A 112 5.12 16.14 -1.95
N GLY A 113 4.34 15.10 -1.69
CA GLY A 113 4.72 13.99 -0.81
C GLY A 113 4.83 12.65 -1.56
N TRP A 114 5.96 12.40 -2.22
CA TRP A 114 6.67 11.12 -2.44
C TRP A 114 7.41 11.12 -3.76
N GLU A 115 8.64 11.64 -3.72
CA GLU A 115 9.68 11.22 -4.63
C GLU A 115 10.22 9.85 -4.16
N CYS A 116 9.56 8.77 -4.59
CA CYS A 116 10.17 7.44 -4.57
C CYS A 116 11.30 7.42 -5.60
N ARG A 117 12.48 7.96 -5.26
CA ARG A 117 13.70 7.67 -6.02
C ARG A 117 13.99 6.18 -5.90
N PRO A 118 14.07 5.41 -6.99
CA PRO A 118 14.91 4.23 -6.95
C PRO A 118 16.34 4.74 -6.70
N ARG A 119 16.91 4.41 -5.53
CA ARG A 119 18.37 4.34 -5.38
C ARG A 119 18.84 3.31 -6.41
N ARG A 120 19.13 3.76 -7.63
CA ARG A 120 19.93 3.00 -8.58
C ARG A 120 21.30 2.89 -7.94
N VAL A 121 21.60 1.68 -7.51
CA VAL A 121 22.89 1.25 -6.98
C VAL A 121 23.97 1.70 -7.96
N SER A 122 24.94 2.46 -7.47
CA SER A 122 26.19 2.74 -8.18
C SER A 122 26.89 1.41 -8.47
N PHE A 123 26.94 1.01 -9.73
CA PHE A 123 27.97 0.09 -10.20
C PHE A 123 29.11 0.95 -10.74
N PHE A 124 30.08 1.18 -9.86
CA PHE A 124 31.47 1.42 -10.23
C PHE A 124 32.01 0.10 -10.80
N LEU A 125 32.73 0.14 -11.94
CA LEU A 125 33.97 -0.62 -12.22
C LEU A 125 34.27 -0.56 -13.72
N LEU A 126 35.29 0.24 -14.03
CA LEU A 126 36.42 0.02 -14.94
C LEU A 126 36.22 -0.26 -16.43
N GLY A 127 37.04 0.46 -17.21
CA GLY A 127 37.37 0.21 -18.62
C GLY A 127 38.09 -1.12 -18.84
N PRO A 128 38.69 -1.32 -20.02
CA PRO A 128 39.75 -0.45 -20.55
C PRO A 128 39.37 0.43 -21.74
#